data_AF-A0A9N8EWG5-F1
#
_entry.id   AF-A0A9N8EWG5-F1
#
_cell.length_a   1.000
_cell.length_b   1.000
_cell.length_c   1.000
_cell.angle_alpha   90.00
_cell.angle_beta   90.00
_cell.angle_gamma   90.00
#
_symmetry.space_group_name_H-M   'P 1'
#
loop_
_entity.id
_entity.type
_entity.pdbx_description
1 polymer ?
#
loop_
_entity_poly.entity_id
_entity_poly.type
_entity_poly.pdbx_seq_one_letter_code
_entity_poly.pdbx_strand_id
1 'polypeptide(L)'
;MPWLVKDKPTLEEKLFFVHVPRCGGTSLMHHFDVPIKVMEGRSCWGKFGMGVFFHRYKLLESANFPIFTYGNGLAIIILGLSLAASATQEEKRYGLWILSIILAILAFIVFMCFSFVFTAPTIGRFDKVRRCYLVFVHYILCRFMESIDWCTGTNRAGYMMHLTAAKLLGYGYVTPEEMENVCTMAIVRNPYSRMVSMYSYNKFGSMESFPHFVKSWYHYTTRHYRERGEMDEWYTPCHGIPQFEYTHYQGKQLVQSIVKQEELKFLKTKEDTPKAVQQDNTVSDLPDPVRDALLGMPHTNARKTTKKWFEYFDQETLDLTYEMYQHDFVVFGYSPTLTQRTDLQPPALWVKEQANAKAASAELEAPPQIPKLERLVRDSTKSSIESQNIRKDAIRRSSSATITSSKRSFASSMIGPSQQLQMSDLMKLEPLGEASSKSNTFSPPRAGNGASPPAAVPEEEAVAPAPAPSPVLEPGE
;
A
#
# COMPACT_ATOMS: atom_id res chain seq x y z
N MET A 1 -4.92 1.33 9.35
CA MET A 1 -5.69 0.15 9.67
C MET A 1 -4.69 -0.85 10.16
N PRO A 2 -5.07 -1.56 11.20
CA PRO A 2 -4.45 -1.31 12.49
C PRO A 2 -4.41 -2.59 13.30
N TRP A 3 -4.25 -2.46 14.60
CA TRP A 3 -4.68 -3.44 15.58
C TRP A 3 -6.00 -4.11 15.17
N LEU A 4 -5.91 -5.32 14.62
CA LEU A 4 -7.04 -6.21 14.32
C LEU A 4 -7.42 -6.88 15.63
N VAL A 5 -8.53 -6.44 16.18
CA VAL A 5 -8.91 -6.70 17.57
C VAL A 5 -10.39 -6.99 17.57
N LYS A 6 -10.82 -8.18 18.03
CA LYS A 6 -12.25 -8.51 18.14
C LYS A 6 -12.86 -7.82 19.37
N ASP A 7 -12.20 -7.88 20.53
CA ASP A 7 -12.60 -7.29 21.83
C ASP A 7 -11.44 -6.56 22.53
N LYS A 8 -11.67 -5.81 23.65
CA LYS A 8 -10.61 -5.05 24.39
C LYS A 8 -9.35 -5.90 24.66
N PRO A 9 -8.27 -5.75 23.89
CA PRO A 9 -7.17 -6.70 23.88
C PRO A 9 -6.07 -6.27 24.84
N THR A 10 -5.31 -7.24 25.34
CA THR A 10 -3.98 -6.97 25.92
C THR A 10 -2.97 -6.66 24.81
N LEU A 11 -1.81 -6.06 25.13
CA LEU A 11 -0.81 -5.69 24.12
C LEU A 11 -0.25 -6.90 23.34
N GLU A 12 -0.25 -8.07 23.97
CA GLU A 12 0.24 -9.35 23.45
C GLU A 12 -0.74 -10.00 22.46
N GLU A 13 -2.03 -9.67 22.55
CA GLU A 13 -3.08 -10.15 21.63
C GLU A 13 -3.20 -9.29 20.39
N LYS A 14 -2.37 -8.25 20.28
CA LYS A 14 -2.49 -7.29 19.22
C LYS A 14 -1.89 -7.83 17.93
N LEU A 15 -2.68 -7.74 16.87
CA LEU A 15 -2.30 -8.10 15.50
C LEU A 15 -2.24 -6.83 14.66
N PHE A 16 -1.12 -6.53 14.01
CA PHE A 16 -0.98 -5.33 13.17
C PHE A 16 -0.98 -5.69 11.68
N PHE A 17 -1.99 -5.21 10.96
CA PHE A 17 -2.16 -5.51 9.54
C PHE A 17 -1.59 -4.42 8.62
N VAL A 18 -0.54 -4.75 7.87
CA VAL A 18 -0.01 -3.91 6.79
C VAL A 18 -0.83 -4.17 5.53
N HIS A 19 -1.71 -3.21 5.20
CA HIS A 19 -2.66 -3.37 4.13
C HIS A 19 -2.07 -3.05 2.74
N VAL A 20 -1.76 -4.13 2.01
CA VAL A 20 -1.39 -4.10 0.60
C VAL A 20 -2.63 -3.84 -0.28
N PRO A 21 -2.66 -2.77 -1.11
CA PRO A 21 -3.81 -2.45 -1.92
C PRO A 21 -4.23 -3.61 -2.84
N ARG A 22 -5.55 -3.85 -2.91
CA ARG A 22 -6.22 -4.87 -3.74
C ARG A 22 -5.95 -6.33 -3.35
N CYS A 23 -5.47 -6.57 -2.13
CA CYS A 23 -5.14 -7.89 -1.61
C CYS A 23 -6.07 -8.34 -0.46
N GLY A 24 -7.34 -7.94 -0.48
CA GLY A 24 -8.33 -8.39 0.52
C GLY A 24 -8.40 -7.56 1.80
N GLY A 25 -7.65 -6.47 1.93
CA GLY A 25 -7.68 -5.67 3.16
C GLY A 25 -9.05 -5.08 3.47
N THR A 26 -9.84 -4.63 2.49
CA THR A 26 -11.25 -4.23 2.70
C THR A 26 -12.07 -5.31 3.43
N SER A 27 -11.91 -6.58 3.04
CA SER A 27 -12.62 -7.70 3.67
C SER A 27 -12.29 -7.79 5.15
N LEU A 28 -11.01 -7.64 5.52
CA LEU A 28 -10.58 -7.58 6.91
C LEU A 28 -11.16 -6.35 7.63
N MET A 29 -11.20 -5.19 6.98
CA MET A 29 -11.77 -3.99 7.62
C MET A 29 -13.21 -4.19 8.05
N HIS A 30 -14.01 -4.84 7.19
CA HIS A 30 -15.39 -5.19 7.52
C HIS A 30 -15.46 -6.31 8.55
N HIS A 31 -14.62 -7.33 8.44
CA HIS A 31 -14.60 -8.45 9.38
C HIS A 31 -14.32 -8.02 10.82
N PHE A 32 -13.56 -6.95 11.01
CA PHE A 32 -13.18 -6.42 12.32
C PHE A 32 -13.95 -5.15 12.73
N ASP A 33 -14.94 -4.72 11.96
CA ASP A 33 -15.73 -3.49 12.20
C ASP A 33 -14.88 -2.24 12.40
N VAL A 34 -13.75 -2.14 11.70
CA VAL A 34 -12.82 -1.03 11.88
C VAL A 34 -13.46 0.33 11.63
N PRO A 35 -14.37 0.53 10.65
CA PRO A 35 -15.07 1.80 10.48
C PRO A 35 -15.86 2.25 11.71
N ILE A 36 -16.43 1.30 12.48
CA ILE A 36 -17.18 1.61 13.71
C ILE A 36 -16.19 1.94 14.83
N LYS A 37 -15.22 1.04 15.06
CA LYS A 37 -14.23 1.17 16.15
C LYS A 37 -13.38 2.43 16.06
N VAL A 38 -13.00 2.84 14.86
CA VAL A 38 -12.24 4.09 14.67
C VAL A 38 -13.05 5.34 14.98
N MET A 39 -14.38 5.27 14.97
CA MET A 39 -15.24 6.38 15.40
C MET A 39 -15.47 6.40 16.92
N GLU A 40 -15.27 5.27 17.60
CA GLU A 40 -15.40 5.18 19.06
C GLU A 40 -14.34 6.06 19.75
N GLY A 41 -14.73 6.74 20.83
CA GLY A 41 -13.84 7.64 21.57
C GLY A 41 -13.45 8.96 20.87
N ARG A 42 -13.80 9.16 19.59
CA ARG A 42 -13.49 10.40 18.88
C ARG A 42 -14.47 11.52 19.18
N SER A 43 -13.99 12.76 19.05
CA SER A 43 -14.83 13.97 19.08
C SER A 43 -15.88 13.94 17.96
N CYS A 44 -16.96 14.71 18.08
CA CYS A 44 -17.99 14.82 17.03
C CYS A 44 -17.39 15.19 15.68
N TRP A 45 -16.39 16.07 15.67
CA TRP A 45 -15.64 16.45 14.46
C TRP A 45 -14.85 15.25 13.89
N GLY A 46 -14.11 14.53 14.72
CA GLY A 46 -13.38 13.33 14.27
C GLY A 46 -14.30 12.23 13.74
N LYS A 47 -15.46 12.01 14.39
CA LYS A 47 -16.49 11.07 13.92
C LYS A 47 -17.05 11.47 12.57
N PHE A 48 -17.38 12.75 12.40
CA PHE A 48 -17.85 13.27 11.11
C PHE A 48 -16.81 13.04 10.01
N GLY A 49 -15.53 13.30 10.27
CA GLY A 49 -14.47 13.12 9.26
C GLY A 49 -14.19 11.69 8.88
N MET A 50 -14.15 10.79 9.86
CA MET A 50 -14.05 9.36 9.56
C MET A 50 -15.32 8.85 8.85
N GLY A 51 -16.50 9.37 9.20
CA GLY A 51 -17.75 9.08 8.49
C GLY A 51 -17.70 9.47 7.01
N VAL A 52 -17.20 10.68 6.70
CA VAL A 52 -16.98 11.13 5.31
C VAL A 52 -15.97 10.22 4.60
N PHE A 53 -14.85 9.90 5.25
CA PHE A 53 -13.83 9.02 4.70
C PHE A 53 -14.38 7.65 4.31
N PHE A 54 -15.05 6.94 5.23
CA PHE A 54 -15.59 5.61 4.96
C PHE A 54 -16.78 5.63 4.01
N HIS A 55 -17.60 6.67 4.04
CA HIS A 55 -18.65 6.85 3.04
C HIS A 55 -18.05 6.91 1.63
N ARG A 56 -17.01 7.74 1.44
CA ARG A 56 -16.29 7.84 0.16
C ARG A 56 -15.61 6.52 -0.20
N TYR A 57 -14.98 5.86 0.77
CA TYR A 57 -14.32 4.57 0.55
C TYR A 57 -15.32 3.51 0.03
N LYS A 58 -16.47 3.34 0.70
CA LYS A 58 -17.56 2.44 0.29
C LYS A 58 -18.12 2.78 -1.10
N LEU A 59 -18.20 4.07 -1.42
CA LEU A 59 -18.64 4.52 -2.75
C LEU A 59 -17.66 4.05 -3.85
N LEU A 60 -16.35 4.17 -3.61
CA LEU A 60 -15.31 3.72 -4.55
C LEU A 60 -15.27 2.20 -4.71
N GLU A 61 -15.67 1.45 -3.69
CA GLU A 61 -15.77 -0.01 -3.75
C GLU A 61 -16.93 -0.50 -4.61
N SER A 62 -18.04 0.24 -4.62
CA SER A 62 -19.26 -0.11 -5.36
C SER A 62 -19.26 0.40 -6.80
N ALA A 63 -18.64 1.55 -7.07
CA ALA A 63 -18.65 2.16 -8.39
C ALA A 63 -17.33 2.86 -8.74
N ASN A 64 -16.87 2.65 -9.98
CA ASN A 64 -15.66 3.32 -10.48
C ASN A 64 -15.91 4.82 -10.73
N PHE A 65 -17.10 5.16 -11.27
CA PHE A 65 -17.54 6.53 -11.56
C PHE A 65 -18.97 6.74 -11.07
N PRO A 66 -19.16 7.01 -9.77
CA PRO A 66 -20.47 7.22 -9.19
C PRO A 66 -20.99 8.62 -9.55
N ILE A 67 -21.41 8.81 -10.80
CA ILE A 67 -21.93 10.10 -11.29
C ILE A 67 -23.23 10.46 -10.53
N PHE A 68 -24.10 9.48 -10.32
CA PHE A 68 -25.36 9.67 -9.62
C PHE A 68 -25.21 9.33 -8.14
N THR A 69 -24.77 10.31 -7.36
CA THR A 69 -24.67 10.19 -5.89
C THR A 69 -25.44 11.30 -5.20
N TYR A 70 -25.86 11.03 -3.97
CA TYR A 70 -26.42 12.05 -3.09
C TYR A 70 -25.46 13.24 -2.91
N GLY A 71 -24.15 12.99 -2.82
CA GLY A 71 -23.14 14.04 -2.73
C GLY A 71 -23.08 14.96 -3.95
N ASN A 72 -23.13 14.40 -5.16
CA ASN A 72 -23.18 15.19 -6.39
C ASN A 72 -24.49 15.97 -6.52
N GLY A 73 -25.61 15.31 -6.23
CA GLY A 73 -26.93 15.96 -6.23
C GLY A 73 -26.98 17.14 -5.25
N LEU A 74 -26.47 16.94 -4.03
CA LEU A 74 -26.37 17.99 -3.02
C LEU A 74 -25.48 19.15 -3.48
N ALA A 75 -24.31 18.86 -4.05
CA ALA A 75 -23.42 19.91 -4.59
C ALA A 75 -24.11 20.73 -5.69
N ILE A 76 -24.84 20.08 -6.60
CA ILE A 76 -25.60 20.77 -7.67
C ILE A 76 -26.72 21.63 -7.09
N ILE A 77 -27.45 21.13 -6.09
CA ILE A 77 -28.51 21.90 -5.42
C ILE A 77 -27.93 23.14 -4.74
N ILE A 78 -26.86 23.00 -3.97
CA ILE A 78 -26.22 24.14 -3.28
C ILE A 78 -25.69 25.14 -4.30
N LEU A 79 -25.10 24.68 -5.40
CA LEU A 79 -24.65 25.56 -6.50
C LEU A 79 -25.83 26.29 -7.15
N GLY A 80 -26.95 25.59 -7.42
CA GLY A 80 -28.15 26.20 -7.95
C GLY A 80 -28.71 27.30 -7.04
N LEU A 81 -28.72 27.06 -5.72
CA LEU A 81 -29.12 28.07 -4.73
C LEU A 81 -28.15 29.26 -4.70
N SER A 82 -26.84 29.02 -4.83
CA SER A 82 -25.83 30.08 -4.94
C SER A 82 -26.10 30.97 -6.17
N LEU A 83 -26.33 30.36 -7.34
CA LEU A 83 -26.61 31.06 -8.59
C LEU A 83 -27.93 31.83 -8.52
N ALA A 84 -28.98 31.25 -7.94
CA ALA A 84 -30.26 31.91 -7.73
C ALA A 84 -30.11 33.13 -6.81
N ALA A 85 -29.42 32.99 -5.67
CA ALA A 85 -29.12 34.09 -4.77
C ALA A 85 -28.31 35.19 -5.46
N SER A 86 -27.38 34.82 -6.35
CA SER A 86 -26.62 35.75 -7.18
C SER A 86 -27.49 36.49 -8.21
N ALA A 87 -28.43 35.80 -8.86
CA ALA A 87 -29.31 36.37 -9.87
C ALA A 87 -30.34 37.34 -9.27
N THR A 88 -30.77 37.12 -8.02
CA THR A 88 -31.72 38.00 -7.31
C THR A 88 -31.09 39.27 -6.73
N GLN A 89 -29.83 39.57 -7.05
CA GLN A 89 -29.13 40.78 -6.60
C GLN A 89 -29.50 42.01 -7.44
N GLU A 90 -30.79 42.35 -7.54
CA GLU A 90 -31.21 43.59 -8.22
C GLU A 90 -30.91 44.84 -7.39
N GLU A 91 -30.71 44.69 -6.08
CA GLU A 91 -30.26 45.75 -5.19
C GLU A 91 -28.96 45.32 -4.51
N LYS A 92 -28.05 46.27 -4.25
CA LYS A 92 -26.74 46.08 -3.57
C LYS A 92 -26.88 45.64 -2.10
N ARG A 93 -27.74 44.66 -1.80
CA ARG A 93 -27.88 44.03 -0.50
C ARG A 93 -26.67 43.13 -0.30
N TYR A 94 -25.63 43.70 0.30
CA TYR A 94 -24.36 43.02 0.61
C TYR A 94 -24.56 41.62 1.23
N GLY A 95 -25.62 41.39 2.00
CA GLY A 95 -25.94 40.08 2.59
C GLY A 95 -26.20 38.97 1.56
N LEU A 96 -26.95 39.22 0.49
CA LEU A 96 -27.25 38.20 -0.54
C LEU A 96 -26.00 37.83 -1.36
N TRP A 97 -25.12 38.79 -1.57
CA TRP A 97 -23.82 38.55 -2.22
C TRP A 97 -22.91 37.66 -1.37
N ILE A 98 -22.75 37.98 -0.09
CA ILE A 98 -21.97 37.15 0.83
C ILE A 98 -22.56 35.73 0.91
N LEU A 99 -23.89 35.61 1.02
CA LEU A 99 -24.57 34.31 1.04
C LEU A 99 -24.29 33.50 -0.24
N SER A 100 -24.38 34.11 -1.42
CA SER A 100 -24.11 33.44 -2.69
C SER A 100 -22.68 32.87 -2.75
N ILE A 101 -21.69 33.63 -2.26
CA ILE A 101 -20.29 33.19 -2.19
C ILE A 101 -20.12 32.04 -1.21
N ILE A 102 -20.72 32.14 -0.01
CA ILE A 102 -20.66 31.07 0.99
C ILE A 102 -21.26 29.77 0.43
N LEU A 103 -22.41 29.86 -0.26
CA LEU A 103 -23.05 28.71 -0.89
C LEU A 103 -22.18 28.14 -2.03
N ALA A 104 -21.54 28.98 -2.84
CA ALA A 104 -20.62 28.51 -3.89
C ALA A 104 -19.42 27.75 -3.30
N ILE A 105 -18.82 28.29 -2.24
CA ILE A 105 -17.70 27.65 -1.52
C ILE A 105 -18.17 26.33 -0.91
N LEU A 106 -19.36 26.29 -0.29
CA LEU A 106 -19.91 25.07 0.29
C LEU A 106 -20.20 24.01 -0.79
N ALA A 107 -20.79 24.40 -1.92
CA ALA A 107 -21.00 23.50 -3.07
C ALA A 107 -19.68 22.92 -3.56
N PHE A 108 -18.64 23.76 -3.66
CA PHE A 108 -17.30 23.31 -4.02
C PHE A 108 -16.72 22.33 -2.99
N ILE A 109 -16.84 22.60 -1.68
CA ILE A 109 -16.37 21.68 -0.63
C ILE A 109 -17.11 20.34 -0.71
N VAL A 110 -18.44 20.34 -0.84
CA VAL A 110 -19.25 19.13 -0.98
C VAL A 110 -18.84 18.36 -2.25
N PHE A 111 -18.63 19.06 -3.36
CA PHE A 111 -18.10 18.46 -4.58
C PHE A 111 -16.72 17.84 -4.35
N MET A 112 -15.75 18.56 -3.76
CA MET A 112 -14.40 18.03 -3.51
C MET A 112 -14.42 16.80 -2.58
N CYS A 113 -15.31 16.77 -1.58
CA CYS A 113 -15.42 15.68 -0.61
C CYS A 113 -16.15 14.44 -1.18
N PHE A 114 -17.18 14.63 -2.01
CA PHE A 114 -18.12 13.57 -2.39
C PHE A 114 -18.22 13.31 -3.89
N SER A 115 -17.48 14.05 -4.74
CA SER A 115 -17.58 13.93 -6.19
C SER A 115 -16.90 12.72 -6.79
N PHE A 116 -17.47 12.27 -7.91
CA PHE A 116 -16.91 11.24 -8.78
C PHE A 116 -15.61 11.66 -9.48
N VAL A 117 -15.30 12.96 -9.53
CA VAL A 117 -14.06 13.46 -10.12
C VAL A 117 -12.87 13.02 -9.27
N PHE A 118 -13.02 12.99 -7.95
CA PHE A 118 -11.96 12.59 -7.02
C PHE A 118 -12.06 11.12 -6.67
N THR A 119 -12.24 10.27 -7.68
CA THR A 119 -12.25 8.81 -7.53
C THR A 119 -10.87 8.22 -7.79
N ALA A 120 -10.66 6.96 -7.37
CA ALA A 120 -9.40 6.26 -7.59
C ALA A 120 -8.98 6.19 -9.08
N PRO A 121 -9.88 5.90 -10.05
CA PRO A 121 -9.58 6.02 -11.48
C PRO A 121 -9.00 7.38 -11.88
N THR A 122 -9.58 8.48 -11.43
CA THR A 122 -9.13 9.83 -11.84
C THR A 122 -7.84 10.22 -11.11
N ILE A 123 -7.80 10.05 -9.79
CA ILE A 123 -6.64 10.42 -8.95
C ILE A 123 -5.42 9.55 -9.31
N GLY A 124 -5.61 8.27 -9.58
CA GLY A 124 -4.53 7.35 -9.96
C GLY A 124 -3.94 7.63 -11.34
N ARG A 125 -4.61 8.44 -12.18
CA ARG A 125 -4.25 8.62 -13.60
C ARG A 125 -3.88 10.06 -13.95
N PHE A 126 -4.41 11.04 -13.22
CA PHE A 126 -4.18 12.46 -13.48
C PHE A 126 -3.48 13.13 -12.31
N ASP A 127 -2.16 13.31 -12.41
CA ASP A 127 -1.31 13.90 -11.37
C ASP A 127 -1.82 15.25 -10.87
N LYS A 128 -2.30 16.12 -11.77
CA LYS A 128 -2.84 17.44 -11.39
C LYS A 128 -4.07 17.31 -10.49
N VAL A 129 -4.98 16.38 -10.83
CA VAL A 129 -6.19 16.12 -10.03
C VAL A 129 -5.81 15.51 -8.68
N ARG A 130 -4.88 14.54 -8.67
CA ARG A 130 -4.35 13.94 -7.44
C ARG A 130 -3.75 14.98 -6.52
N ARG A 131 -2.83 15.80 -7.02
CA ARG A 131 -2.16 16.85 -6.22
C ARG A 131 -3.14 17.86 -5.68
N CYS A 132 -4.11 18.31 -6.49
CA CYS A 132 -5.18 19.19 -6.04
C CYS A 132 -6.00 18.55 -4.90
N TYR A 133 -6.37 17.28 -5.06
CA TYR A 133 -7.10 16.53 -4.04
C TYR A 133 -6.29 16.37 -2.74
N LEU A 134 -5.01 15.99 -2.84
CA LEU A 134 -4.13 15.85 -1.68
C LEU A 134 -3.96 17.20 -0.97
N VAL A 135 -3.80 18.31 -1.71
CA VAL A 135 -3.73 19.64 -1.10
C VAL A 135 -5.00 19.97 -0.32
N PHE A 136 -6.17 19.72 -0.92
CA PHE A 136 -7.46 19.95 -0.29
C PHE A 136 -7.63 19.10 0.99
N VAL A 137 -7.39 17.80 0.90
CA VAL A 137 -7.57 16.90 2.04
C VAL A 137 -6.55 17.16 3.15
N HIS A 138 -5.30 17.48 2.81
CA HIS A 138 -4.25 17.60 3.82
C HIS A 138 -4.25 18.98 4.48
N TYR A 139 -4.30 20.04 3.68
CA TYR A 139 -4.09 21.39 4.18
C TYR A 139 -5.40 22.14 4.43
N ILE A 140 -6.42 21.93 3.60
CA ILE A 140 -7.70 22.64 3.74
C ILE A 140 -8.59 21.94 4.77
N LEU A 141 -8.70 20.61 4.71
CA LEU A 141 -9.45 19.84 5.70
C LEU A 141 -8.66 19.52 6.98
N CYS A 142 -7.43 20.04 7.14
CA CYS A 142 -6.64 19.95 8.38
C CYS A 142 -6.61 18.56 9.04
N ARG A 143 -6.35 17.50 8.25
CA ARG A 143 -6.25 16.11 8.73
C ARG A 143 -7.53 15.57 9.40
N PHE A 144 -8.67 16.18 9.11
CA PHE A 144 -10.00 15.81 9.62
C PHE A 144 -10.39 14.34 9.35
N MET A 145 -9.85 13.74 8.29
CA MET A 145 -10.14 12.37 7.88
C MET A 145 -9.04 11.37 8.26
N GLU A 146 -8.23 11.65 9.29
CA GLU A 146 -7.14 10.76 9.72
C GLU A 146 -7.43 10.07 11.06
N SER A 147 -6.89 8.86 11.24
CA SER A 147 -6.83 8.20 12.54
C SER A 147 -5.46 7.54 12.71
N ILE A 148 -4.61 8.14 13.54
CA ILE A 148 -3.24 7.66 13.78
C ILE A 148 -3.27 6.34 14.57
N ASP A 149 -4.04 6.28 15.66
CA ASP A 149 -4.16 5.09 16.52
C ASP A 149 -4.65 3.85 15.73
N TRP A 150 -5.47 4.11 14.71
CA TRP A 150 -5.99 3.11 13.81
C TRP A 150 -5.28 3.10 12.45
N CYS A 151 -4.15 3.79 12.29
CA CYS A 151 -3.35 3.95 11.05
C CYS A 151 -4.18 4.13 9.76
N THR A 152 -5.38 4.71 9.82
CA THR A 152 -6.37 4.70 8.74
C THR A 152 -6.80 6.12 8.42
N GLY A 153 -7.57 6.29 7.35
CA GLY A 153 -7.90 7.59 6.84
C GLY A 153 -6.83 8.12 5.89
N THR A 154 -6.72 9.45 5.83
CA THR A 154 -5.83 10.15 4.89
C THR A 154 -5.25 11.41 5.54
N ASN A 155 -3.96 11.63 5.35
CA ASN A 155 -3.22 12.77 5.89
C ASN A 155 -2.03 13.12 4.99
N ARG A 156 -1.14 14.02 5.43
CA ARG A 156 0.02 14.47 4.62
C ARG A 156 0.89 13.35 4.00
N ALA A 157 0.92 12.16 4.61
CA ALA A 157 1.66 11.00 4.11
C ALA A 157 0.90 10.21 3.00
N GLY A 158 -0.35 10.60 2.72
CA GLY A 158 -1.26 9.95 1.78
C GLY A 158 -2.36 9.16 2.49
N TYR A 159 -2.81 8.07 1.84
CA TYR A 159 -3.76 7.13 2.44
C TYR A 159 -3.05 6.28 3.49
N MET A 160 -3.29 6.56 4.77
CA MET A 160 -2.55 5.95 5.89
C MET A 160 -2.62 4.43 5.90
N MET A 161 -3.77 3.88 5.52
CA MET A 161 -3.99 2.44 5.40
C MET A 161 -3.24 1.78 4.25
N HIS A 162 -2.56 2.53 3.38
CA HIS A 162 -1.77 2.04 2.27
C HIS A 162 -0.33 2.53 2.32
N LEU A 163 0.14 2.89 3.52
CA LEU A 163 1.56 3.11 3.76
C LEU A 163 2.30 1.77 3.80
N THR A 164 3.51 1.76 3.26
CA THR A 164 4.42 0.63 3.37
C THR A 164 4.93 0.46 4.81
N ALA A 165 5.38 -0.73 5.19
CA ALA A 165 5.97 -0.95 6.52
C ALA A 165 7.13 0.02 6.80
N ALA A 166 8.00 0.26 5.81
CA ALA A 166 9.09 1.23 5.91
C ALA A 166 8.59 2.66 6.16
N LYS A 167 7.48 3.07 5.51
CA LYS A 167 6.88 4.40 5.73
C LYS A 167 6.18 4.52 7.07
N LEU A 168 5.54 3.45 7.55
CA LEU A 168 4.93 3.42 8.88
C LEU A 168 5.98 3.66 9.98
N LEU A 169 7.13 3.00 9.87
CA LEU A 169 8.29 3.21 10.74
C LEU A 169 8.89 4.61 10.54
N GLY A 170 9.18 4.99 9.29
CA GLY A 170 9.86 6.25 8.97
C GLY A 170 9.07 7.51 9.35
N TYR A 171 7.74 7.44 9.36
CA TYR A 171 6.88 8.53 9.82
C TYR A 171 6.53 8.46 11.31
N GLY A 172 6.98 7.43 12.03
CA GLY A 172 6.69 7.23 13.44
C GLY A 172 5.22 6.92 13.73
N TYR A 173 4.51 6.30 12.78
CA TYR A 173 3.16 5.77 13.03
C TYR A 173 3.19 4.44 13.79
N VAL A 174 4.30 3.72 13.67
CA VAL A 174 4.61 2.49 14.41
C VAL A 174 6.08 2.61 14.80
N THR A 175 6.40 2.33 16.06
CA THR A 175 7.80 2.26 16.52
C THR A 175 8.46 0.96 16.07
N PRO A 176 9.79 0.89 15.95
CA PRO A 176 10.48 -0.37 15.67
C PRO A 176 10.15 -1.47 16.69
N GLU A 177 10.08 -1.10 17.97
CA GLU A 177 9.71 -2.01 19.07
C GLU A 177 8.29 -2.57 18.90
N GLU A 178 7.31 -1.72 18.54
CA GLU A 178 5.95 -2.20 18.23
C GLU A 178 5.94 -3.13 17.02
N MET A 179 6.68 -2.81 15.95
CA MET A 179 6.73 -3.68 14.75
C MET A 179 7.37 -5.06 15.06
N GLU A 180 8.30 -5.12 16.01
CA GLU A 180 9.00 -6.35 16.41
C GLU A 180 8.20 -7.17 17.44
N ASN A 181 7.57 -6.52 18.41
CA ASN A 181 6.88 -7.19 19.52
C ASN A 181 5.43 -7.55 19.21
N VAL A 182 4.83 -6.94 18.19
CA VAL A 182 3.45 -7.20 17.77
C VAL A 182 3.46 -8.23 16.66
N CYS A 183 2.45 -9.11 16.64
CA CYS A 183 2.24 -9.99 15.51
C CYS A 183 1.87 -9.15 14.27
N THR A 184 2.79 -9.00 13.31
CA THR A 184 2.53 -8.20 12.10
C THR A 184 2.19 -9.11 10.93
N MET A 185 1.15 -8.73 10.16
CA MET A 185 0.73 -9.50 8.99
C MET A 185 0.43 -8.65 7.76
N ALA A 186 0.58 -9.25 6.58
CA ALA A 186 0.12 -8.71 5.31
C ALA A 186 -0.50 -9.81 4.45
N ILE A 187 -1.45 -9.43 3.61
CA ILE A 187 -1.98 -10.30 2.56
C ILE A 187 -1.43 -9.79 1.24
N VAL A 188 -0.78 -10.67 0.48
CA VAL A 188 -0.31 -10.41 -0.89
C VAL A 188 -1.14 -11.22 -1.87
N ARG A 189 -1.00 -10.95 -3.16
CA ARG A 189 -1.75 -11.61 -4.22
C ARG A 189 -0.84 -11.86 -5.41
N ASN A 190 -1.11 -12.92 -6.17
CA ASN A 190 -0.48 -13.14 -7.47
C ASN A 190 -0.47 -11.83 -8.30
N PRO A 191 0.69 -11.32 -8.75
CA PRO A 191 0.77 -10.01 -9.40
C PRO A 191 -0.08 -9.87 -10.66
N TYR A 192 -0.23 -10.91 -11.47
CA TYR A 192 -1.12 -10.90 -12.64
C TYR A 192 -2.59 -10.78 -12.22
N SER A 193 -3.01 -11.56 -11.24
CA SER A 193 -4.36 -11.48 -10.68
C SER A 193 -4.63 -10.11 -10.02
N ARG A 194 -3.61 -9.52 -9.37
CA ARG A 194 -3.66 -8.17 -8.80
C ARG A 194 -3.84 -7.11 -9.88
N MET A 195 -3.13 -7.19 -11.00
CA MET A 195 -3.28 -6.26 -12.12
C MET A 195 -4.70 -6.26 -12.70
N VAL A 196 -5.34 -7.43 -12.84
CA VAL A 196 -6.76 -7.51 -13.26
C VAL A 196 -7.72 -6.91 -12.23
N SER A 197 -7.43 -7.10 -10.93
CA SER A 197 -8.18 -6.45 -9.85
C SER A 197 -8.03 -4.93 -9.88
N MET A 198 -6.82 -4.43 -10.16
CA MET A 198 -6.54 -3.01 -10.33
C MET A 198 -7.23 -2.42 -11.54
N TYR A 199 -7.21 -3.11 -12.68
CA TYR A 199 -7.97 -2.73 -13.88
C TYR A 199 -9.46 -2.63 -13.57
N SER A 200 -10.04 -3.68 -12.97
CA SER A 200 -11.47 -3.70 -12.65
C SER A 200 -11.88 -2.54 -11.74
N TYR A 201 -11.00 -2.13 -10.83
CA TYR A 201 -11.21 -1.04 -9.89
C TYR A 201 -10.96 0.35 -10.49
N ASN A 202 -9.91 0.50 -11.31
CA ASN A 202 -9.45 1.80 -11.80
C ASN A 202 -9.84 2.13 -13.25
N LYS A 203 -10.52 1.23 -13.97
CA LYS A 203 -10.85 1.47 -15.39
C LYS A 203 -11.89 2.57 -15.60
N PHE A 204 -11.72 3.34 -16.68
CA PHE A 204 -12.66 4.35 -17.19
C PHE A 204 -13.92 3.73 -17.82
N GLY A 205 -14.74 3.09 -16.99
CA GLY A 205 -15.99 2.45 -17.42
C GLY A 205 -15.78 1.25 -18.33
N SER A 206 -16.73 0.99 -19.23
CA SER A 206 -16.68 -0.11 -20.20
C SER A 206 -15.81 0.16 -21.42
N MET A 207 -15.43 1.43 -21.66
CA MET A 207 -14.71 1.85 -22.87
C MET A 207 -13.20 1.58 -22.80
N GLU A 208 -12.64 1.40 -21.61
CA GLU A 208 -11.22 1.10 -21.45
C GLU A 208 -10.95 -0.41 -21.50
N SER A 209 -10.15 -0.86 -22.47
CA SER A 209 -9.69 -2.24 -22.55
C SER A 209 -8.58 -2.54 -21.54
N PHE A 210 -8.40 -3.81 -21.18
CA PHE A 210 -7.32 -4.21 -20.29
C PHE A 210 -5.92 -3.92 -20.87
N PRO A 211 -5.62 -4.19 -22.16
CA PRO A 211 -4.34 -3.80 -22.74
C PRO A 211 -4.07 -2.30 -22.69
N HIS A 212 -5.07 -1.47 -23.00
CA HIS A 212 -4.92 -0.02 -22.88
C HIS A 212 -4.61 0.41 -21.44
N PHE A 213 -5.34 -0.16 -20.47
CA PHE A 213 -5.12 0.12 -19.06
C PHE A 213 -3.69 -0.21 -18.63
N VAL A 214 -3.20 -1.43 -18.92
CA VAL A 214 -1.86 -1.90 -18.53
C VAL A 214 -0.77 -1.02 -19.14
N LYS A 215 -0.84 -0.72 -20.45
CA LYS A 215 0.14 0.15 -21.12
C LYS A 215 0.19 1.53 -20.49
N SER A 216 -0.98 2.16 -20.31
CA SER A 216 -1.03 3.48 -19.70
C SER A 216 -0.62 3.45 -18.22
N TRP A 217 -0.87 2.34 -17.51
CA TRP A 217 -0.45 2.19 -16.11
C TRP A 217 1.07 2.11 -16.02
N TYR A 218 1.67 1.29 -16.89
CA TYR A 218 3.12 1.13 -17.02
C TYR A 218 3.84 2.42 -17.39
N HIS A 219 3.36 3.14 -18.42
CA HIS A 219 4.04 4.33 -18.97
C HIS A 219 3.84 5.61 -18.16
N TYR A 220 2.68 5.77 -17.51
CA TYR A 220 2.35 7.02 -16.83
C TYR A 220 2.24 6.83 -15.32
N THR A 221 1.49 5.83 -14.86
CA THR A 221 1.18 5.69 -13.43
C THR A 221 2.36 5.17 -12.60
N THR A 222 3.11 4.19 -13.10
CA THR A 222 4.24 3.58 -12.37
C THR A 222 5.60 4.17 -12.75
N ARG A 223 5.63 5.13 -13.67
CA ARG A 223 6.86 5.70 -14.22
C ARG A 223 7.81 6.22 -13.14
N HIS A 224 7.30 7.02 -12.21
CA HIS A 224 8.13 7.63 -11.18
C HIS A 224 8.73 6.61 -10.21
N TYR A 225 8.00 5.56 -9.87
CA TYR A 225 8.53 4.45 -9.09
C TYR A 225 9.60 3.69 -9.88
N ARG A 226 9.33 3.31 -11.14
CA ARG A 226 10.28 2.55 -11.96
C ARG A 226 11.58 3.30 -12.25
N GLU A 227 11.50 4.59 -12.54
CA GLU A 227 12.67 5.40 -12.90
C GLU A 227 13.46 5.88 -11.67
N ARG A 228 12.80 6.09 -10.52
CA ARG A 228 13.39 6.83 -9.38
C ARG A 228 13.13 6.21 -8.01
N GLY A 229 12.35 5.14 -7.91
CA GLY A 229 11.93 4.55 -6.63
C GLY A 229 10.96 5.44 -5.83
N GLU A 230 10.31 6.42 -6.48
CA GLU A 230 9.42 7.37 -5.79
C GLU A 230 8.11 6.68 -5.37
N MET A 231 7.88 6.60 -4.07
CA MET A 231 6.71 5.94 -3.48
C MET A 231 5.72 6.89 -2.82
N ASP A 232 5.99 8.20 -2.81
CA ASP A 232 5.06 9.17 -2.23
C ASP A 232 3.78 9.26 -3.07
N GLU A 233 2.62 9.31 -2.39
CA GLU A 233 1.30 9.40 -3.03
C GLU A 233 1.19 10.62 -3.96
N TRP A 234 2.04 11.62 -3.75
CA TRP A 234 2.22 12.76 -4.66
C TRP A 234 2.66 12.33 -6.08
N TYR A 235 3.57 11.37 -6.18
CA TYR A 235 4.17 10.89 -7.43
C TYR A 235 3.57 9.58 -7.91
N THR A 236 3.45 8.60 -7.03
CA THR A 236 3.03 7.24 -7.37
C THR A 236 1.82 6.88 -6.53
N PRO A 237 0.64 6.60 -7.13
CA PRO A 237 -0.50 6.15 -6.35
C PRO A 237 -0.19 4.79 -5.73
N CYS A 238 -0.61 4.56 -4.49
CA CYS A 238 -0.37 3.30 -3.75
C CYS A 238 -0.65 2.02 -4.56
N HIS A 239 -1.68 2.00 -5.40
CA HIS A 239 -1.98 0.85 -6.26
C HIS A 239 -0.87 0.48 -7.25
N GLY A 240 -0.07 1.46 -7.68
CA GLY A 240 1.04 1.24 -8.60
C GLY A 240 2.28 0.65 -7.95
N ILE A 241 2.39 0.71 -6.62
CA ILE A 241 3.56 0.25 -5.88
C ILE A 241 3.55 -1.30 -5.83
N PRO A 242 4.70 -1.97 -6.07
CA PRO A 242 4.83 -3.41 -5.86
C PRO A 242 4.53 -3.83 -4.43
N GLN A 243 4.08 -5.06 -4.25
CA GLN A 243 3.64 -5.58 -2.95
C GLN A 243 4.82 -5.81 -2.00
N PHE A 244 6.00 -6.14 -2.53
CA PHE A 244 7.21 -6.33 -1.72
C PHE A 244 7.60 -5.05 -0.97
N GLU A 245 7.36 -3.87 -1.54
CA GLU A 245 7.63 -2.59 -0.86
C GLU A 245 6.78 -2.41 0.39
N TYR A 246 5.60 -3.04 0.46
CA TYR A 246 4.75 -2.98 1.63
C TYR A 246 5.28 -3.84 2.78
N THR A 247 5.97 -4.94 2.46
CA THR A 247 6.34 -5.97 3.43
C THR A 247 7.83 -6.05 3.71
N HIS A 248 8.66 -5.50 2.83
CA HIS A 248 10.12 -5.55 2.88
C HIS A 248 10.72 -4.15 2.77
N TYR A 249 11.97 -4.03 3.21
CA TYR A 249 12.79 -2.84 3.01
C TYR A 249 14.26 -3.26 2.90
N GLN A 250 14.96 -2.80 1.87
CA GLN A 250 16.37 -3.12 1.63
C GLN A 250 16.67 -4.63 1.66
N GLY A 251 15.76 -5.44 1.11
CA GLY A 251 15.87 -6.90 1.09
C GLY A 251 15.53 -7.61 2.41
N LYS A 252 15.30 -6.87 3.51
CA LYS A 252 14.84 -7.44 4.79
C LYS A 252 13.31 -7.46 4.83
N GLN A 253 12.73 -8.60 5.21
CA GLN A 253 11.31 -8.69 5.53
C GLN A 253 11.03 -7.96 6.85
N LEU A 254 10.13 -6.96 6.81
CA LEU A 254 9.72 -6.19 7.99
C LEU A 254 8.42 -6.73 8.60
N VAL A 255 7.52 -7.26 7.77
CA VAL A 255 6.24 -7.84 8.21
C VAL A 255 6.43 -9.32 8.50
N GLN A 256 6.11 -9.77 9.71
CA GLN A 256 6.43 -11.12 10.19
C GLN A 256 5.69 -12.20 9.41
N SER A 257 4.38 -12.03 9.18
CA SER A 257 3.54 -13.01 8.50
C SER A 257 3.01 -12.49 7.17
N ILE A 258 3.30 -13.19 6.06
CA ILE A 258 2.84 -12.80 4.72
C ILE A 258 2.02 -13.95 4.15
N VAL A 259 0.74 -13.68 3.88
CA VAL A 259 -0.22 -14.70 3.42
C VAL A 259 -0.62 -14.42 1.98
N LYS A 260 -0.71 -15.44 1.12
CA LYS A 260 -1.20 -15.22 -0.25
C LYS A 260 -2.72 -15.29 -0.28
N GLN A 261 -3.35 -14.37 -1.00
CA GLN A 261 -4.79 -14.22 -1.03
C GLN A 261 -5.50 -15.48 -1.55
N GLU A 262 -4.90 -16.20 -2.50
CA GLU A 262 -5.45 -17.45 -3.04
C GLU A 262 -5.38 -18.64 -2.08
N GLU A 263 -4.57 -18.56 -1.02
CA GLU A 263 -4.46 -19.57 0.03
C GLU A 263 -5.57 -19.40 1.09
N LEU A 264 -6.19 -18.22 1.19
CA LEU A 264 -7.25 -17.93 2.17
C LEU A 264 -8.49 -18.82 2.02
N LYS A 265 -8.66 -19.48 0.86
CA LYS A 265 -9.72 -20.49 0.65
C LYS A 265 -9.60 -21.69 1.61
N PHE A 266 -8.42 -21.90 2.20
CA PHE A 266 -8.15 -22.96 3.16
C PHE A 266 -8.43 -22.55 4.61
N LEU A 267 -8.68 -21.27 4.87
CA LEU A 267 -8.96 -20.71 6.20
C LEU A 267 -10.45 -20.36 6.37
N LYS A 268 -11.34 -21.15 5.77
CA LYS A 268 -12.79 -20.93 5.88
C LYS A 268 -13.34 -21.36 7.24
N THR A 269 -12.90 -22.52 7.74
CA THR A 269 -13.33 -23.07 9.02
C THR A 269 -12.13 -23.64 9.79
N LYS A 270 -12.26 -23.84 11.11
CA LYS A 270 -11.16 -24.37 11.92
C LYS A 270 -10.82 -25.80 11.50
N GLU A 271 -11.82 -26.56 11.08
CA GLU A 271 -11.72 -27.96 10.66
C GLU A 271 -11.02 -28.13 9.30
N ASP A 272 -11.00 -27.09 8.46
CA ASP A 272 -10.28 -27.11 7.18
C ASP A 272 -8.78 -26.83 7.35
N THR A 273 -8.35 -26.32 8.51
CA THR A 273 -6.95 -25.99 8.81
C THR A 273 -6.01 -27.18 8.63
N PRO A 274 -6.28 -28.39 9.17
CA PRO A 274 -5.41 -29.55 8.95
C PRO A 274 -5.28 -29.96 7.48
N LYS A 275 -6.33 -29.76 6.67
CA LYS A 275 -6.29 -30.03 5.22
C LYS A 275 -5.43 -28.99 4.49
N ALA A 276 -5.46 -27.74 4.94
CA ALA A 276 -4.60 -26.66 4.45
C ALA A 276 -3.12 -27.03 4.60
N VAL A 277 -2.74 -27.49 5.79
CA VAL A 277 -1.36 -27.90 6.12
C VAL A 277 -0.84 -29.01 5.20
N GLN A 278 -1.71 -29.88 4.69
CA GLN A 278 -1.30 -30.95 3.77
C GLN A 278 -1.11 -30.47 2.33
N GLN A 279 -1.76 -29.37 1.94
CA GLN A 279 -1.72 -28.87 0.56
C GLN A 279 -0.71 -27.75 0.34
N ASP A 280 -0.50 -26.91 1.36
CA ASP A 280 0.39 -25.77 1.28
C ASP A 280 1.08 -25.49 2.63
N ASN A 281 2.40 -25.42 2.61
CA ASN A 281 3.22 -25.22 3.80
C ASN A 281 3.16 -23.77 4.32
N THR A 282 2.75 -22.79 3.49
CA THR A 282 2.76 -21.37 3.90
C THR A 282 1.69 -21.05 4.93
N VAL A 283 0.54 -21.75 4.89
CA VAL A 283 -0.59 -21.52 5.79
C VAL A 283 -0.41 -22.26 7.12
N SER A 284 0.29 -23.40 7.12
CA SER A 284 0.53 -24.17 8.35
C SER A 284 1.34 -23.39 9.36
N ASP A 285 2.27 -22.58 8.87
CA ASP A 285 3.28 -21.89 9.67
C ASP A 285 2.79 -20.54 10.20
N LEU A 286 1.53 -20.17 9.94
CA LEU A 286 0.95 -18.92 10.43
C LEU A 286 0.78 -18.94 11.95
N PRO A 287 1.21 -17.87 12.66
CA PRO A 287 0.90 -17.71 14.06
C PRO A 287 -0.61 -17.77 14.32
N ASP A 288 -1.01 -18.34 15.45
CA ASP A 288 -2.43 -18.49 15.82
C ASP A 288 -3.22 -17.17 15.75
N PRO A 289 -2.69 -16.01 16.23
CA PRO A 289 -3.40 -14.74 16.09
C PRO A 289 -3.71 -14.36 14.63
N VAL A 290 -2.78 -14.63 13.70
CA VAL A 290 -2.96 -14.38 12.25
C VAL A 290 -4.02 -15.32 11.70
N ARG A 291 -3.93 -16.60 12.04
CA ARG A 291 -4.86 -17.64 11.60
C ARG A 291 -6.29 -17.35 12.05
N ASP A 292 -6.48 -17.03 13.32
CA ASP A 292 -7.79 -16.70 13.90
C ASP A 292 -8.38 -15.39 13.36
N ALA A 293 -7.53 -14.46 12.92
CA ALA A 293 -7.96 -13.23 12.27
C ALA A 293 -8.41 -13.42 10.83
N LEU A 294 -7.83 -14.38 10.12
CA LEU A 294 -8.18 -14.73 8.74
C LEU A 294 -9.35 -15.72 8.67
N LEU A 295 -9.63 -16.42 9.77
CA LEU A 295 -10.67 -17.44 9.84
C LEU A 295 -12.06 -16.87 9.52
N GLY A 296 -12.70 -17.43 8.49
CA GLY A 296 -14.04 -17.01 8.08
C GLY A 296 -14.09 -15.61 7.45
N MET A 297 -12.93 -15.06 7.02
CA MET A 297 -12.87 -13.75 6.39
C MET A 297 -13.81 -13.70 5.16
N PRO A 298 -14.77 -12.76 5.10
CA PRO A 298 -15.75 -12.72 4.04
C PRO A 298 -15.15 -12.24 2.71
N HIS A 299 -15.59 -12.81 1.60
CA HIS A 299 -15.22 -12.32 0.27
C HIS A 299 -16.14 -11.17 -0.18
N THR A 300 -16.21 -10.09 0.61
CA THR A 300 -17.14 -8.96 0.42
C THR A 300 -16.99 -8.22 -0.91
N ASN A 301 -15.81 -8.28 -1.53
CA ASN A 301 -15.50 -7.59 -2.79
C ASN A 301 -15.53 -8.50 -4.02
N ALA A 302 -16.20 -9.65 -3.92
CA ALA A 302 -16.40 -10.55 -5.04
C ALA A 302 -17.26 -9.86 -6.11
N ARG A 303 -16.63 -9.35 -7.18
CA ARG A 303 -17.37 -8.93 -8.37
C ARG A 303 -17.59 -10.16 -9.25
N LYS A 304 -18.81 -10.36 -9.73
CA LYS A 304 -19.08 -11.36 -10.77
C LYS A 304 -18.31 -10.97 -12.02
N THR A 305 -17.29 -11.76 -12.38
CA THR A 305 -16.51 -11.56 -13.60
C THR A 305 -16.96 -12.57 -14.65
N THR A 306 -17.16 -12.12 -15.89
CA THR A 306 -17.48 -13.01 -17.01
C THR A 306 -16.27 -13.78 -17.52
N LYS A 307 -15.07 -13.21 -17.35
CA LYS A 307 -13.79 -13.79 -17.77
C LYS A 307 -12.95 -14.18 -16.57
N LYS A 308 -12.21 -15.28 -16.66
CA LYS A 308 -11.19 -15.61 -15.66
C LYS A 308 -10.02 -14.63 -15.78
N TRP A 309 -9.32 -14.37 -14.68
CA TRP A 309 -8.31 -13.30 -14.65
C TRP A 309 -7.16 -13.52 -15.67
N PHE A 310 -6.75 -14.77 -15.93
CA PHE A 310 -5.68 -15.08 -16.88
C PHE A 310 -6.09 -14.89 -18.35
N GLU A 311 -7.39 -14.81 -18.65
CA GLU A 311 -7.92 -14.58 -20.00
C GLU A 311 -7.79 -13.12 -20.45
N TYR A 312 -7.45 -12.21 -19.52
CA TYR A 312 -7.24 -10.80 -19.84
C TYR A 312 -5.91 -10.54 -20.54
N PHE A 313 -4.94 -11.44 -20.39
CA PHE A 313 -3.57 -11.22 -20.83
C PHE A 313 -3.36 -11.61 -22.30
N ASP A 314 -2.63 -10.77 -23.01
CA ASP A 314 -1.86 -11.11 -24.20
C ASP A 314 -0.36 -11.12 -23.83
N GLN A 315 0.52 -11.41 -24.78
CA GLN A 315 1.96 -11.50 -24.51
C GLN A 315 2.52 -10.16 -24.00
N GLU A 316 2.12 -9.05 -24.61
CA GLU A 316 2.63 -7.72 -24.26
C GLU A 316 2.20 -7.32 -22.83
N THR A 317 0.93 -7.49 -22.47
CA THR A 317 0.43 -7.17 -21.13
C THR A 317 0.99 -8.08 -20.06
N LEU A 318 1.31 -9.35 -20.39
CA LEU A 318 2.03 -10.27 -19.52
C LEU A 318 3.43 -9.72 -19.24
N ASP A 319 4.19 -9.40 -20.29
CA ASP A 319 5.56 -8.88 -20.19
C ASP A 319 5.63 -7.58 -19.36
N LEU A 320 4.73 -6.62 -19.65
CA LEU A 320 4.66 -5.35 -18.92
C LEU A 320 4.31 -5.55 -17.44
N THR A 321 3.41 -6.48 -17.13
CA THR A 321 3.01 -6.75 -15.75
C THR A 321 4.13 -7.45 -14.99
N TYR A 322 4.84 -8.37 -15.64
CA TYR A 322 6.02 -8.99 -15.06
C TYR A 322 7.10 -7.94 -14.75
N GLU A 323 7.39 -7.04 -15.69
CA GLU A 323 8.40 -5.99 -15.48
C GLU A 323 8.02 -5.05 -14.33
N MET A 324 6.76 -4.65 -14.19
CA MET A 324 6.32 -3.78 -13.08
C MET A 324 6.47 -4.43 -11.70
N TYR A 325 6.29 -5.74 -11.62
CA TYR A 325 6.16 -6.47 -10.34
C TYR A 325 7.13 -7.64 -10.22
N GLN A 326 8.25 -7.58 -10.91
CA GLN A 326 9.23 -8.67 -10.97
C GLN A 326 9.66 -9.14 -9.57
N HIS A 327 9.94 -8.19 -8.68
CA HIS A 327 10.29 -8.48 -7.30
C HIS A 327 9.18 -9.20 -6.54
N ASP A 328 7.90 -8.90 -6.79
CA ASP A 328 6.79 -9.62 -6.16
C ASP A 328 6.79 -11.10 -6.57
N PHE A 329 7.14 -11.41 -7.83
CA PHE A 329 7.23 -12.80 -8.28
C PHE A 329 8.34 -13.55 -7.54
N VAL A 330 9.52 -12.93 -7.42
CA VAL A 330 10.68 -13.54 -6.78
C VAL A 330 10.47 -13.67 -5.27
N VAL A 331 10.11 -12.58 -4.59
CA VAL A 331 10.00 -12.52 -3.12
C VAL A 331 8.90 -13.43 -2.60
N PHE A 332 7.77 -13.53 -3.30
CA PHE A 332 6.62 -14.34 -2.84
C PHE A 332 6.52 -15.70 -3.55
N GLY A 333 7.50 -16.08 -4.37
CA GLY A 333 7.53 -17.38 -5.05
C GLY A 333 6.35 -17.60 -6.00
N TYR A 334 5.92 -16.57 -6.73
CA TYR A 334 4.92 -16.73 -7.78
C TYR A 334 5.56 -17.17 -9.08
N SER A 335 4.87 -18.04 -9.84
CA SER A 335 5.29 -18.38 -11.20
C SER A 335 5.14 -17.19 -12.14
N PRO A 336 6.19 -16.81 -12.90
CA PRO A 336 6.08 -15.84 -13.98
C PRO A 336 5.29 -16.35 -15.18
N THR A 337 5.08 -17.67 -15.29
CA THR A 337 4.34 -18.31 -16.38
C THR A 337 2.88 -18.55 -16.02
N LEU A 338 1.99 -18.34 -16.99
CA LEU A 338 0.56 -18.66 -16.86
C LEU A 338 0.27 -20.05 -17.41
N THR A 339 0.23 -21.05 -16.54
CA THR A 339 -0.01 -22.46 -16.94
C THR A 339 -1.35 -22.68 -17.65
N GLN A 340 -2.32 -21.78 -17.44
CA GLN A 340 -3.64 -21.81 -18.08
C GLN A 340 -3.63 -21.22 -19.51
N ARG A 341 -2.51 -20.62 -19.94
CA ARG A 341 -2.34 -19.93 -21.23
C ARG A 341 -1.09 -20.43 -21.93
N THR A 342 -1.17 -21.65 -22.46
CA THR A 342 -0.07 -22.30 -23.18
C THR A 342 0.29 -21.60 -24.50
N ASP A 343 -0.58 -20.72 -25.00
CA ASP A 343 -0.33 -19.84 -26.14
C ASP A 343 0.64 -18.68 -25.81
N LEU A 344 0.77 -18.32 -24.53
CA LEU A 344 1.67 -17.27 -24.08
C LEU A 344 3.04 -17.86 -23.72
N GLN A 345 4.10 -17.17 -24.14
CA GLN A 345 5.46 -17.49 -23.77
C GLN A 345 5.80 -16.89 -22.40
N PRO A 346 6.75 -17.49 -21.65
CA PRO A 346 7.28 -16.86 -20.45
C PRO A 346 7.81 -15.45 -20.72
N PRO A 347 7.73 -14.52 -19.74
CA PRO A 347 8.17 -13.15 -19.95
C PRO A 347 9.62 -13.06 -20.44
N ALA A 348 9.87 -12.25 -21.47
CA ALA A 348 11.20 -12.18 -22.10
C ALA A 348 12.31 -11.80 -21.10
N LEU A 349 12.02 -10.90 -20.16
CA LEU A 349 12.95 -10.50 -19.10
C LEU A 349 13.30 -11.68 -18.18
N TRP A 350 12.32 -12.49 -17.79
CA TRP A 350 12.54 -13.68 -16.96
C TRP A 350 13.41 -14.72 -17.66
N VAL A 351 13.14 -14.99 -18.95
CA VAL A 351 13.95 -15.93 -19.74
C VAL A 351 15.41 -15.49 -19.80
N LYS A 352 15.64 -14.18 -19.99
CA LYS A 352 16.99 -13.60 -19.98
C LYS A 352 17.68 -13.77 -18.63
N GLU A 353 16.96 -13.58 -17.53
CA GLU A 353 17.50 -13.74 -16.17
C GLU A 353 17.86 -15.18 -15.85
N GLN A 354 17.03 -16.15 -16.26
CA GLN A 354 17.35 -17.56 -16.12
C GLN A 354 18.58 -17.96 -16.92
N ALA A 355 18.69 -17.46 -18.16
CA ALA A 355 19.86 -17.71 -19.00
C ALA A 355 21.14 -17.14 -18.35
N ASN A 356 21.07 -15.93 -17.81
CA ASN A 356 22.19 -15.29 -17.10
C ASN A 356 22.57 -16.06 -15.82
N ALA A 357 21.59 -16.47 -15.02
CA ALA A 357 21.83 -17.25 -13.80
C ALA A 357 22.50 -18.59 -14.13
N LYS A 358 22.01 -19.29 -15.17
CA LYS A 358 22.62 -20.55 -15.63
C LYS A 358 24.06 -20.35 -16.13
N ALA A 359 24.32 -19.27 -16.86
CA ALA A 359 25.67 -18.93 -17.31
C ALA A 359 26.62 -18.66 -16.14
N ALA A 360 26.15 -17.91 -15.12
CA ALA A 360 26.94 -17.62 -13.92
C ALA A 360 27.24 -18.89 -13.09
N SER A 361 26.27 -19.80 -12.95
CA SER A 361 26.50 -21.10 -12.29
C SER A 361 27.50 -21.97 -13.06
N ALA A 362 27.41 -22.01 -14.40
CA ALA A 362 28.35 -22.77 -15.23
C ALA A 362 29.78 -22.22 -15.16
N GLU A 363 29.96 -20.91 -15.00
CA GLU A 363 31.26 -20.28 -14.77
C GLU A 363 31.86 -20.65 -13.40
N LEU A 364 31.01 -20.77 -12.37
CA LEU A 364 31.43 -21.19 -11.03
C LEU A 364 31.80 -22.69 -10.96
N GLU A 365 31.10 -23.52 -11.74
CA GLU A 365 31.37 -24.96 -11.85
C GLU A 365 32.51 -25.31 -12.79
N ALA A 366 32.88 -24.40 -13.71
CA ALA A 366 34.04 -24.60 -14.56
C ALA A 366 35.25 -24.83 -13.64
N PRO A 367 35.99 -25.94 -13.79
CA PRO A 367 37.13 -26.22 -12.95
C PRO A 367 38.02 -24.99 -12.98
N PRO A 368 38.43 -24.46 -11.81
CA PRO A 368 39.21 -23.24 -11.76
C PRO A 368 40.34 -23.44 -12.75
N GLN A 369 40.37 -22.63 -13.81
CA GLN A 369 41.49 -22.66 -14.70
C GLN A 369 42.65 -22.21 -13.83
N ILE A 370 43.37 -23.18 -13.24
CA ILE A 370 44.60 -22.94 -12.53
C ILE A 370 45.46 -22.27 -13.59
N PRO A 371 45.61 -20.93 -13.56
CA PRO A 371 46.46 -20.28 -14.54
C PRO A 371 47.80 -20.92 -14.27
N LYS A 372 48.43 -21.56 -15.27
CA LYS A 372 49.73 -22.23 -15.14
C LYS A 372 50.58 -21.48 -14.10
N LEU A 373 50.64 -22.04 -12.89
CA LEU A 373 51.16 -21.34 -11.70
C LEU A 373 52.64 -20.93 -11.94
N GLU A 374 53.28 -21.58 -12.90
CA GLU A 374 54.61 -21.28 -13.44
C GLU A 374 54.81 -19.85 -13.98
N ARG A 375 53.77 -19.14 -14.47
CA ARG A 375 53.93 -17.73 -14.90
C ARG A 375 53.80 -16.73 -13.75
N LEU A 376 52.86 -16.95 -12.82
CA LEU A 376 52.64 -16.06 -11.68
C LEU A 376 53.77 -16.12 -10.65
N VAL A 377 54.43 -17.28 -10.45
CA VAL A 377 55.64 -17.37 -9.62
C VAL A 377 56.84 -16.66 -10.29
N ARG A 378 56.91 -16.63 -11.63
CA ARG A 378 57.95 -15.91 -12.39
C ARG A 378 57.77 -14.40 -12.40
N ASP A 379 56.53 -13.92 -12.35
CA ASP A 379 56.24 -12.48 -12.37
C ASP A 379 56.20 -11.88 -10.95
N SER A 380 55.85 -12.67 -9.93
CA SER A 380 55.98 -12.29 -8.50
C SER A 380 57.42 -11.95 -8.10
N THR A 381 58.41 -12.68 -8.63
CA THR A 381 59.83 -12.40 -8.37
C THR A 381 60.31 -11.12 -9.04
N LYS A 382 59.80 -10.77 -10.23
CA LYS A 382 60.10 -9.48 -10.90
C LYS A 382 59.42 -8.29 -10.21
N SER A 383 58.14 -8.42 -9.85
CA SER A 383 57.36 -7.38 -9.18
C SER A 383 57.90 -7.04 -7.78
N SER A 384 58.42 -8.04 -7.04
CA SER A 384 59.07 -7.82 -5.74
C SER A 384 60.36 -6.99 -5.86
N ILE A 385 61.17 -7.24 -6.89
CA ILE A 385 62.40 -6.46 -7.16
C ILE A 385 62.06 -5.03 -7.56
N GLU A 386 61.05 -4.84 -8.40
CA GLU A 386 60.62 -3.51 -8.86
C GLU A 386 60.00 -2.69 -7.71
N SER A 387 59.21 -3.31 -6.83
CA SER A 387 58.66 -2.68 -5.63
C SER A 387 59.75 -2.28 -4.63
N GLN A 388 60.80 -3.09 -4.48
CA GLN A 388 61.97 -2.73 -3.66
C GLN A 388 62.77 -1.57 -4.25
N ASN A 389 62.87 -1.47 -5.59
CA ASN A 389 63.54 -0.37 -6.27
C ASN A 389 62.75 0.94 -6.19
N ILE A 390 61.42 0.90 -6.37
CA ILE A 390 60.54 2.07 -6.18
C ILE A 390 60.63 2.59 -4.74
N ARG A 391 60.69 1.69 -3.74
CA ARG A 391 60.86 2.08 -2.33
C ARG A 391 62.21 2.74 -2.07
N LYS A 392 63.29 2.27 -2.70
CA LYS A 392 64.62 2.91 -2.63
C LYS A 392 64.63 4.30 -3.28
N ASP A 393 63.96 4.46 -4.42
CA ASP A 393 63.86 5.75 -5.11
C ASP A 393 62.96 6.75 -4.39
N ALA A 394 61.88 6.31 -3.76
CA ALA A 394 61.02 7.15 -2.94
C ALA A 394 61.77 7.73 -1.72
N ILE A 395 62.58 6.91 -1.04
CA ILE A 395 63.45 7.34 0.07
C ILE A 395 64.50 8.37 -0.39
N ARG A 396 64.99 8.23 -1.63
CA ARG A 396 65.97 9.15 -2.23
C ARG A 396 65.36 10.49 -2.67
N ARG A 397 64.06 10.52 -3.02
CA ARG A 397 63.34 11.75 -3.42
C ARG A 397 62.80 12.52 -2.21
N SER A 398 62.41 11.85 -1.14
CA SER A 398 61.92 12.51 0.08
C SER A 398 63.01 13.27 0.85
N SER A 399 64.29 13.03 0.54
CA SER A 399 65.44 13.71 1.15
C SER A 399 65.81 15.03 0.44
N SER A 400 65.10 15.45 -0.61
CA SER A 400 65.41 16.67 -1.38
C SER A 400 64.26 17.66 -1.56
N ALA A 401 63.10 17.45 -0.91
CA ALA A 401 61.94 18.35 -1.08
C ALA A 401 61.37 18.78 0.27
N THR A 402 62.09 19.67 0.95
CA THR A 402 61.51 20.61 1.92
C THR A 402 61.45 21.97 1.23
N ILE A 403 60.32 22.66 1.38
CA ILE A 403 60.06 24.11 1.20
C ILE A 403 58.92 24.41 0.20
N THR A 404 58.02 25.31 0.65
CA THR A 404 56.87 25.99 0.00
C THR A 404 55.54 25.22 -0.09
N SER A 405 54.57 25.52 0.78
CA SER A 405 53.49 26.54 0.65
C SER A 405 52.31 26.01 -0.18
N SER A 406 51.03 26.40 -0.05
CA SER A 406 50.26 27.28 0.81
C SER A 406 48.79 27.11 0.37
N LYS A 407 47.87 27.11 1.35
CA LYS A 407 46.49 27.65 1.36
C LYS A 407 45.70 27.81 0.04
N ARG A 408 44.46 27.26 0.04
CA ARG A 408 43.14 27.95 -0.10
C ARG A 408 42.07 26.89 -0.38
N SER A 409 41.13 26.60 0.52
CA SER A 409 39.86 27.30 0.80
C SER A 409 38.98 27.57 -0.43
N PHE A 410 37.85 26.86 -0.52
CA PHE A 410 36.63 27.38 -1.11
C PHE A 410 35.43 26.91 -0.30
N ALA A 411 34.58 27.87 0.02
CA ALA A 411 33.36 27.73 0.79
C ALA A 411 32.13 27.76 -0.13
N SER A 412 31.07 27.11 0.37
CA SER A 412 29.65 27.48 0.26
C SER A 412 28.93 27.34 -1.08
N SER A 413 27.95 26.43 -1.11
CA SER A 413 26.62 26.77 -1.62
C SER A 413 25.54 25.97 -0.89
N MET A 414 24.60 26.69 -0.28
CA MET A 414 23.35 26.18 0.29
C MET A 414 22.31 26.05 -0.82
N ILE A 415 21.85 24.83 -1.10
CA ILE A 415 20.46 24.44 -1.34
C ILE A 415 20.38 22.96 -0.92
N GLY A 416 19.86 22.67 0.26
CA GLY A 416 19.73 21.30 0.75
C GLY A 416 18.53 20.61 0.09
N PRO A 417 18.69 19.46 -0.59
CA PRO A 417 17.56 18.62 -0.95
C PRO A 417 16.99 17.99 0.34
N SER A 418 15.68 17.70 0.32
CA SER A 418 15.00 16.89 1.32
C SER A 418 15.88 15.67 1.65
N GLN A 419 16.35 15.59 2.90
CA GLN A 419 17.11 14.44 3.37
C GLN A 419 16.21 13.22 3.22
N GLN A 420 16.57 12.33 2.29
CA GLN A 420 16.29 10.92 2.47
C GLN A 420 16.88 10.55 3.84
N LEU A 421 16.02 10.29 4.82
CA LEU A 421 16.42 9.69 6.08
C LEU A 421 17.14 8.38 5.75
N GLN A 422 18.47 8.38 5.81
CA GLN A 422 19.23 7.15 5.74
C GLN A 422 19.02 6.42 7.07
N MET A 423 18.46 5.21 7.00
CA MET A 423 18.12 4.40 8.16
C MET A 423 19.35 3.97 9.00
N SER A 424 20.57 4.23 8.50
CA SER A 424 21.81 4.12 9.28
C SER A 424 21.85 5.03 10.51
N ASP A 425 21.07 6.11 10.53
CA ASP A 425 20.95 7.00 11.68
C ASP A 425 19.88 6.54 12.68
N LEU A 426 18.94 5.69 12.26
CA LEU A 426 17.87 5.12 13.10
C LEU A 426 18.30 3.89 13.91
N MET A 427 19.39 3.21 13.51
CA MET A 427 19.94 2.06 14.23
C MET A 427 21.09 2.40 15.21
N LYS A 428 21.36 3.69 15.47
CA LYS A 428 22.46 4.14 16.36
C LYS A 428 22.01 4.74 17.70
N LEU A 429 20.80 4.45 18.17
CA LEU A 429 20.35 4.91 19.49
C LEU A 429 20.75 3.91 20.58
N GLU A 430 21.88 4.20 21.25
CA GLU A 430 22.16 3.72 22.60
C GLU A 430 21.16 4.32 23.60
N PRO A 431 20.84 3.62 24.71
CA PRO A 431 19.78 4.03 25.63
C PRO A 431 20.24 5.23 26.46
N LEU A 432 19.65 6.40 26.21
CA LEU A 432 19.77 7.54 27.11
C LEU A 432 18.74 7.43 28.24
N GLY A 433 19.26 7.04 29.41
CA GLY A 433 19.04 7.71 30.69
C GLY A 433 17.61 7.95 31.17
N GLU A 434 17.27 7.25 32.26
CA GLU A 434 16.14 7.49 33.15
C GLU A 434 15.88 8.98 33.44
N ALA A 435 14.64 9.43 33.26
CA ALA A 435 14.14 10.67 33.83
C ALA A 435 12.81 10.42 34.56
N SER A 436 12.96 10.18 35.87
CA SER A 436 12.06 10.46 37.00
C SER A 436 10.61 10.89 36.68
N SER A 437 9.71 10.02 37.11
CA SER A 437 8.25 10.17 37.20
C SER A 437 7.83 11.33 38.10
N LYS A 438 6.93 12.20 37.61
CA LYS A 438 5.98 12.93 38.45
C LYS A 438 4.58 12.35 38.22
N SER A 439 4.08 11.71 39.27
CA SER A 439 2.74 11.14 39.38
C SER A 439 1.69 12.25 39.43
N ASN A 440 0.71 12.18 38.52
CA ASN A 440 -0.59 12.81 38.71
C ASN A 440 -1.61 11.70 38.99
N THR A 441 -2.00 11.61 40.25
CA THR A 441 -3.11 10.80 40.74
C THR A 441 -4.43 11.36 40.20
N PHE A 442 -5.09 10.58 39.35
CA PHE A 442 -6.46 10.86 38.91
C PHE A 442 -7.40 9.87 39.59
N SER A 443 -8.27 10.38 40.46
CA SER A 443 -9.30 9.60 41.16
C SER A 443 -10.43 9.20 40.20
N PRO A 444 -11.01 8.00 40.32
CA PRO A 444 -12.13 7.57 39.46
C PRO A 444 -13.46 8.19 39.93
N PRO A 445 -14.39 8.51 39.03
CA PRO A 445 -15.75 8.85 39.44
C PRO A 445 -16.57 7.60 39.75
N ARG A 446 -17.46 7.78 40.73
CA ARG A 446 -18.45 6.86 41.31
C ARG A 446 -19.28 6.10 40.27
N ALA A 447 -19.48 4.82 40.57
CA ALA A 447 -20.52 3.97 40.00
C ALA A 447 -21.92 4.55 40.25
N GLY A 448 -22.64 4.82 39.17
CA GLY A 448 -24.07 5.11 39.17
C GLY A 448 -24.82 3.92 38.58
N ASN A 449 -25.57 3.21 39.44
CA ASN A 449 -26.51 2.17 39.06
C ASN A 449 -27.66 2.77 38.23
N GLY A 450 -27.99 2.12 37.11
CA GLY A 450 -29.13 2.48 36.26
C GLY A 450 -29.39 1.40 35.22
N ALA A 451 -29.86 0.24 35.66
CA ALA A 451 -30.37 -0.80 34.76
C ALA A 451 -31.66 -0.30 34.08
N SER A 452 -31.63 -0.21 32.75
CA SER A 452 -32.83 -0.09 31.92
C SER A 452 -33.07 -1.44 31.21
N PRO A 453 -34.32 -1.89 31.07
CA PRO A 453 -34.63 -3.19 30.48
C PRO A 453 -34.39 -3.19 28.95
N PRO A 454 -34.09 -4.34 28.34
CA PRO A 454 -33.86 -4.43 26.90
C PRO A 454 -35.18 -4.21 26.13
N ALA A 455 -35.08 -3.40 25.08
CA ALA A 455 -36.13 -3.19 24.10
C ALA A 455 -36.40 -4.47 23.31
N ALA A 456 -37.67 -4.74 23.03
CA ALA A 456 -38.16 -5.85 22.24
C ALA A 456 -37.57 -5.82 20.81
N VAL A 457 -37.11 -6.99 20.38
CA VAL A 457 -36.70 -7.29 19.01
C VAL A 457 -37.98 -7.40 18.16
N PRO A 458 -38.10 -6.72 17.00
CA PRO A 458 -39.22 -6.95 16.10
C PRO A 458 -39.09 -8.31 15.41
N GLU A 459 -40.20 -9.04 15.37
CA GLU A 459 -40.35 -10.31 14.65
C GLU A 459 -39.95 -10.16 13.19
N GLU A 460 -39.06 -11.03 12.74
CA GLU A 460 -38.61 -11.15 11.36
C GLU A 460 -39.69 -11.89 10.57
N GLU A 461 -40.33 -11.20 9.61
CA GLU A 461 -41.25 -11.81 8.65
C GLU A 461 -40.53 -12.92 7.86
N ALA A 462 -41.07 -14.13 7.95
CA ALA A 462 -40.61 -15.29 7.20
C ALA A 462 -40.77 -15.06 5.69
N VAL A 463 -39.66 -14.80 5.00
CA VAL A 463 -39.60 -14.80 3.54
C VAL A 463 -39.76 -16.24 3.04
N ALA A 464 -40.82 -16.49 2.28
CA ALA A 464 -41.10 -17.78 1.66
C ALA A 464 -39.94 -18.24 0.74
N PRO A 465 -39.62 -19.55 0.70
CA PRO A 465 -38.55 -20.06 -0.15
C PRO A 465 -38.89 -19.89 -1.63
N ALA A 466 -37.90 -19.43 -2.40
CA ALA A 466 -37.99 -19.32 -3.85
C ALA A 466 -38.26 -20.70 -4.49
N PRO A 467 -39.09 -20.78 -5.55
CA PRO A 467 -39.39 -22.03 -6.21
C PRO A 467 -38.13 -22.64 -6.85
N ALA A 468 -37.99 -23.96 -6.71
CA ALA A 468 -36.90 -24.73 -7.30
C ALA A 468 -36.87 -24.56 -8.83
N PRO A 469 -35.68 -24.42 -9.44
CA PRO A 469 -35.57 -24.34 -10.88
C PRO A 469 -36.03 -25.64 -11.54
N SER A 470 -36.88 -25.52 -12.55
CA SER A 470 -37.35 -26.65 -13.36
C SER A 470 -36.17 -27.37 -14.03
N PRO A 471 -36.22 -28.71 -14.16
CA PRO A 471 -35.17 -29.48 -14.81
C PRO A 471 -35.08 -29.08 -16.29
N VAL A 472 -33.88 -28.68 -16.70
CA VAL A 472 -33.51 -28.49 -18.10
C VAL A 472 -33.47 -29.88 -18.75
N LEU A 473 -34.40 -30.14 -19.67
CA LEU A 473 -34.36 -31.31 -20.53
C LEU A 473 -33.18 -31.16 -21.50
N GLU A 474 -32.27 -32.13 -21.47
CA GLU A 474 -31.26 -32.29 -22.52
C GLU A 474 -31.94 -32.67 -23.84
N PRO A 475 -31.56 -32.05 -24.97
CA PRO A 475 -31.99 -32.54 -26.28
C PRO A 475 -31.12 -33.73 -26.67
N GLY A 476 -31.72 -34.92 -26.71
CA GLY A 476 -31.20 -36.06 -27.43
C GLY A 476 -31.69 -36.04 -28.88
N GLU A 477 -30.74 -36.01 -29.83
CA GLU A 477 -30.53 -36.96 -30.94
C GLU A 477 -29.29 -36.56 -31.73
#